data_AF-A0A952AHL1-F1
#
_entry.id   AF-A0A952AHL1-F1
#
_cell.length_a   1.000
_cell.length_b   1.000
_cell.length_c   1.000
_cell.angle_alpha   90.00
_cell.angle_beta   90.00
_cell.angle_gamma   90.00
#
_symmetry.space_group_name_H-M   'P 1'
#
loop_
_entity.id
_entity.type
_entity.pdbx_description
1 polymer ?
#
loop_
_entity_poly.entity_id
_entity_poly.type
_entity_poly.pdbx_seq_one_letter_code
_entity_poly.pdbx_strand_id
1 'polypeptide(L)'
;MSNSFQQNESISSSRKKIIVLGSGPNRIGQGIEFDYCCVHGLLAIKECGYEAIMINCNPETVSTDFDMANKLYFEPVYWEHLWEIIELEKPEGVIVQLGGQTALKLSKKLHEKGIKIIGTSYDNMDIAEDRGRF
;
A
#
# COMPACT_ATOMS: atom_id res chain seq x y z
N MET A 1 25.93 -21.69 19.90
CA MET A 1 25.87 -20.88 18.67
C MET A 1 24.44 -20.38 18.58
N SER A 2 24.23 -19.08 18.81
CA SER A 2 22.90 -18.46 18.91
C SER A 2 22.25 -18.37 17.53
N ASN A 3 21.00 -18.85 17.42
CA ASN A 3 20.14 -18.73 16.23
C ASN A 3 19.80 -17.25 15.97
N SER A 4 20.67 -16.49 15.31
CA SER A 4 20.42 -15.09 14.93
C SER A 4 19.63 -14.93 13.62
N PHE A 5 19.15 -16.02 13.00
CA PHE A 5 18.52 -16.00 11.67
C PHE A 5 16.97 -15.97 11.68
N GLN A 6 16.34 -15.77 12.84
CA GLN A 6 14.87 -15.86 12.99
C GLN A 6 14.23 -14.61 13.63
N GLN A 7 14.90 -13.47 13.63
CA GLN A 7 14.32 -12.23 14.13
C GLN A 7 13.74 -11.43 12.95
N ASN A 8 12.43 -11.16 12.99
CA ASN A 8 11.83 -10.21 12.06
C ASN A 8 12.32 -8.80 12.42
N GLU A 9 12.99 -8.14 11.47
CA GLU A 9 13.56 -6.81 11.65
C GLU A 9 12.46 -5.73 11.70
N SER A 10 11.29 -5.99 11.11
CA SER A 10 10.15 -5.08 11.21
C SER A 10 9.38 -5.33 12.50
N ILE A 11 9.51 -4.39 13.43
CA ILE A 11 8.80 -4.39 14.71
C ILE A 11 7.52 -3.56 14.56
N SER A 12 6.36 -4.22 14.64
CA SER A 12 5.04 -3.58 14.59
C SER A 12 4.82 -2.66 15.79
N SER A 13 4.47 -1.40 15.56
CA SER A 13 4.15 -0.43 16.63
C SER A 13 2.68 -0.53 17.07
N SER A 14 2.32 0.13 18.18
CA SER A 14 0.92 0.26 18.63
C SER A 14 0.17 1.46 18.02
N ARG A 15 0.83 2.27 17.18
CA ARG A 15 0.22 3.44 16.55
C ARG A 15 -0.80 2.98 15.50
N LYS A 16 -1.79 3.83 15.24
CA LYS A 16 -2.72 3.64 14.13
C LYS A 16 -1.98 3.78 12.80
N LYS A 17 -2.06 2.77 11.94
CA LYS A 17 -1.30 2.71 10.69
C LYS A 17 -2.23 2.75 9.48
N ILE A 18 -1.74 3.38 8.42
CA ILE A 18 -2.36 3.35 7.10
C ILE A 18 -1.31 2.86 6.11
N ILE A 19 -1.67 1.85 5.33
CA ILE A 19 -0.84 1.34 4.24
C ILE A 19 -1.21 2.06 2.94
N VAL A 20 -0.22 2.50 2.18
CA VAL A 20 -0.34 2.98 0.80
C VAL A 20 0.33 1.98 -0.13
N LEU A 21 -0.39 1.52 -1.16
CA LEU A 21 0.16 0.65 -2.18
C LEU A 21 0.67 1.46 -3.37
N GLY A 22 1.93 1.27 -3.72
CA GLY A 22 2.56 1.86 -4.89
C GLY A 22 2.13 1.20 -6.21
N SER A 23 2.60 1.77 -7.31
CA SER A 23 2.33 1.27 -8.66
C SER A 23 3.17 0.08 -9.09
N GLY A 24 4.27 -0.21 -8.39
CA GLY A 24 5.30 -1.12 -8.87
C GLY A 24 6.10 -0.51 -10.03
N PRO A 25 6.76 -1.33 -10.86
CA PRO A 25 7.62 -0.84 -11.94
C PRO A 25 6.86 0.00 -12.96
N ASN A 26 7.46 1.10 -13.40
CA ASN A 26 6.87 2.01 -14.40
C ASN A 26 6.64 1.28 -15.74
N ARG A 27 5.47 1.52 -16.36
CA ARG A 27 5.09 0.96 -17.67
C ARG A 27 4.30 2.01 -18.45
N ILE A 28 4.14 1.82 -19.76
CA ILE A 28 3.27 2.70 -20.57
C ILE A 28 1.85 2.69 -19.97
N GLY A 29 1.35 3.86 -19.59
CA GLY A 29 0.06 4.03 -18.91
C GLY A 29 0.08 3.90 -17.38
N GLN A 30 1.25 3.64 -16.78
CA GLN A 30 1.50 3.66 -15.34
C GLN A 30 2.87 4.28 -15.06
N GLY A 31 2.93 5.61 -15.08
CA GLY A 31 4.16 6.37 -14.92
C GLY A 31 4.33 7.00 -13.54
N ILE A 32 5.21 8.02 -13.51
CA ILE A 32 5.62 8.76 -12.31
C ILE A 32 4.48 9.53 -11.65
N GLU A 33 3.39 9.80 -12.37
CA GLU A 33 2.20 10.45 -11.84
C GLU A 33 1.58 9.70 -10.64
N PHE A 34 1.67 8.37 -10.63
CA PHE A 34 1.20 7.55 -9.52
C PHE A 34 2.16 7.60 -8.32
N ASP A 35 3.46 7.71 -8.58
CA ASP A 35 4.45 7.92 -7.51
C ASP A 35 4.22 9.25 -6.80
N TYR A 36 4.01 10.33 -7.57
CA TYR A 36 3.65 11.64 -7.03
C TYR A 36 2.42 11.57 -6.12
N CYS A 37 1.36 10.88 -6.57
CA CYS A 37 0.15 10.67 -5.76
C CYS A 37 0.46 9.92 -4.45
N CYS A 38 1.27 8.86 -4.51
CA CYS A 38 1.65 8.09 -3.33
C CYS A 38 2.45 8.93 -2.33
N VAL A 39 3.43 9.70 -2.78
CA VAL A 39 4.24 10.60 -1.93
C VAL A 39 3.34 11.58 -1.18
N HIS A 40 2.45 12.28 -1.88
CA HIS A 40 1.54 13.23 -1.25
C HIS A 40 0.56 12.54 -0.29
N GLY A 41 0.10 11.33 -0.61
CA GLY A 41 -0.71 10.51 0.29
C GLY A 41 0.01 10.17 1.59
N LEU A 42 1.28 9.75 1.52
CA LEU A 42 2.10 9.44 2.69
C LEU A 42 2.30 10.68 3.59
N LEU A 43 2.58 11.83 2.98
CA LEU A 43 2.73 13.09 3.71
C LEU A 43 1.44 13.47 4.44
N ALA A 44 0.30 13.41 3.76
CA ALA A 44 -1.01 13.72 4.36
C ALA A 44 -1.37 12.75 5.51
N ILE A 45 -1.06 11.46 5.38
CA ILE A 45 -1.26 10.45 6.45
C ILE A 45 -0.45 10.83 7.69
N LYS A 46 0.83 11.21 7.50
CA LYS A 46 1.71 11.64 8.59
C LYS A 46 1.18 12.92 9.26
N GLU A 47 0.74 13.90 8.48
CA GLU A 47 0.12 15.14 8.98
C GLU A 47 -1.16 14.87 9.80
N CYS A 48 -1.93 13.85 9.44
CA CYS A 48 -3.10 13.41 10.20
C CYS A 48 -2.76 12.61 11.48
N GLY A 49 -1.48 12.40 11.79
CA GLY A 49 -1.01 11.72 12.99
C GLY A 49 -0.94 10.19 12.91
N TYR A 50 -1.20 9.61 11.73
CA TYR A 50 -1.08 8.17 11.51
C TYR A 50 0.35 7.75 11.22
N GLU A 51 0.66 6.48 11.44
CA GLU A 51 1.88 5.86 10.95
C GLU A 51 1.68 5.46 9.48
N ALA A 52 2.41 6.13 8.58
CA ALA A 52 2.34 5.87 7.16
C ALA A 52 3.26 4.72 6.77
N ILE A 53 2.71 3.70 6.12
CA ILE A 53 3.45 2.54 5.64
C ILE A 53 3.36 2.50 4.12
N MET A 54 4.50 2.51 3.44
CA MET A 54 4.57 2.37 1.98
C MET A 54 4.94 0.95 1.59
N ILE A 55 4.24 0.40 0.59
CA ILE A 55 4.62 -0.87 -0.06
C ILE A 55 4.82 -0.59 -1.55
N ASN A 56 6.06 -0.70 -2.02
CA ASN A 56 6.41 -0.51 -3.43
C ASN A 56 7.73 -1.24 -3.74
N CYS A 57 7.98 -1.55 -5.01
CA CYS A 57 9.20 -2.22 -5.44
C CYS A 57 9.92 -1.51 -6.58
N ASN A 58 9.52 -0.27 -6.91
CA ASN A 58 10.15 0.48 -7.98
C ASN A 58 11.33 1.33 -7.45
N PRO A 59 12.59 0.96 -7.74
CA PRO A 59 13.75 1.68 -7.20
C PRO A 59 13.93 3.09 -7.77
N GLU A 60 13.19 3.45 -8.82
CA GLU A 60 13.28 4.76 -9.49
C GLU A 60 12.35 5.82 -8.87
N THR A 61 11.67 5.49 -7.77
CA THR A 61 10.57 6.30 -7.23
C THR A 61 10.91 7.00 -5.93
N VAL A 62 10.33 8.20 -5.76
CA VAL A 62 10.48 8.97 -4.52
C VAL A 62 9.71 8.30 -3.38
N SER A 63 8.59 7.61 -3.66
CA SER A 63 7.87 6.85 -2.62
C SER A 63 8.70 5.72 -2.00
N THR A 64 9.77 5.27 -2.64
CA THR A 64 10.72 4.28 -2.09
C THR A 64 11.91 4.89 -1.35
N ASP A 65 11.90 6.19 -1.09
CA ASP A 65 12.82 6.82 -0.15
C ASP A 65 12.35 6.57 1.30
N PHE A 66 13.28 6.18 2.17
CA PHE A 66 13.01 5.89 3.58
C PHE A 66 12.45 7.09 4.37
N ASP A 67 12.68 8.33 3.89
CA ASP A 67 12.19 9.54 4.56
C ASP A 67 10.70 9.82 4.29
N MET A 68 10.12 9.21 3.24
CA MET A 68 8.74 9.50 2.84
C MET A 68 7.70 8.87 3.77
N ALA A 69 7.94 7.64 4.22
CA ALA A 69 7.04 6.88 5.09
C ALA A 69 7.64 6.66 6.48
N ASN A 70 6.83 6.26 7.46
CA ASN A 70 7.36 5.77 8.73
C ASN A 70 7.98 4.38 8.57
N LYS A 71 7.43 3.57 7.66
CA LYS A 71 7.99 2.29 7.23
C LYS A 71 7.87 2.15 5.73
N LEU A 72 8.92 1.62 5.12
CA LEU A 72 8.93 1.23 3.72
C LEU A 72 9.16 -0.28 3.65
N TYR A 73 8.22 -0.99 3.04
CA TYR A 73 8.40 -2.37 2.61
C TYR A 73 8.74 -2.36 1.13
N PHE A 74 10.01 -2.62 0.83
CA PHE A 74 10.47 -2.73 -0.55
C PHE A 74 10.14 -4.12 -1.12
N GLU A 75 8.85 -4.37 -1.31
CA GLU A 75 8.29 -5.68 -1.69
C GLU A 75 7.40 -5.56 -2.93
N PRO A 76 7.31 -6.62 -3.76
CA PRO A 76 6.37 -6.64 -4.87
C PRO A 76 4.93 -6.36 -4.41
N VAL A 77 4.21 -5.52 -5.16
CA VAL A 77 2.80 -5.18 -4.89
C VAL A 77 1.89 -6.34 -5.35
N TYR A 78 2.05 -7.49 -4.70
CA TYR A 78 1.28 -8.71 -4.90
C TYR A 78 0.59 -9.13 -3.59
N TRP A 79 -0.39 -10.02 -3.73
CA TRP A 79 -1.28 -10.37 -2.62
C TRP A 79 -0.55 -11.04 -1.46
N GLU A 80 0.37 -11.95 -1.75
CA GLU A 80 1.06 -12.76 -0.76
C GLU A 80 1.91 -11.87 0.17
N HIS A 81 2.73 -11.00 -0.42
CA HIS A 81 3.54 -10.03 0.34
C HIS A 81 2.66 -9.00 1.08
N LEU A 82 1.62 -8.49 0.43
CA LEU A 82 0.69 -7.56 1.07
C LEU A 82 0.01 -8.21 2.29
N TRP A 83 -0.39 -9.48 2.18
CA TRP A 83 -1.07 -10.19 3.25
C TRP A 83 -0.15 -10.39 4.46
N GLU A 84 1.09 -10.81 4.24
CA GLU A 84 2.09 -10.94 5.32
C GLU A 84 2.30 -9.63 6.08
N ILE A 85 2.39 -8.51 5.34
CA ILE A 85 2.54 -7.18 5.93
C ILE A 85 1.28 -6.75 6.70
N ILE A 86 0.08 -7.03 6.17
CA ILE A 86 -1.19 -6.74 6.86
C ILE A 86 -1.31 -7.55 8.15
N GLU A 87 -0.93 -8.82 8.16
CA GLU A 87 -0.99 -9.67 9.36
C GLU A 87 -0.02 -9.18 10.45
N LEU A 88 1.16 -8.70 10.05
CA LEU A 88 2.15 -8.12 10.95
C LEU A 88 1.72 -6.74 11.48
N GLU A 89 1.32 -5.84 10.59
CA GLU A 89 1.11 -4.43 10.92
C GLU A 89 -0.27 -4.12 11.47
N LYS A 90 -1.29 -4.92 11.10
CA LYS A 90 -2.70 -4.76 11.48
C LYS A 90 -3.18 -3.31 11.27
N PRO A 91 -3.12 -2.78 10.03
CA PRO A 91 -3.43 -1.39 9.75
C PRO A 91 -4.92 -1.08 10.00
N GLU A 92 -5.23 0.19 10.26
CA GLU A 92 -6.60 0.68 10.31
C GLU A 92 -7.27 0.62 8.93
N GLY A 93 -6.46 0.65 7.86
CA GLY A 93 -6.91 0.45 6.49
C GLY A 93 -5.81 0.63 5.46
N VAL A 94 -6.18 0.41 4.20
CA VAL A 94 -5.29 0.44 3.04
C VAL A 94 -5.83 1.43 2.01
N ILE A 95 -4.94 2.23 1.42
CA ILE A 95 -5.22 3.12 0.29
C ILE A 95 -4.66 2.45 -0.98
N VAL A 96 -5.54 2.25 -1.96
CA VAL A 96 -5.25 1.55 -3.23
C VAL A 96 -5.40 2.46 -4.45
N GLN A 97 -5.97 3.64 -4.28
CA GLN A 97 -6.39 4.53 -5.36
C GLN A 97 -5.25 5.39 -5.91
N LEU A 98 -4.12 5.45 -5.20
CA LEU A 98 -2.97 6.30 -5.54
C LEU A 98 -1.92 5.57 -6.39
N GLY A 99 -1.82 4.25 -6.27
CA GLY A 99 -0.84 3.41 -6.98
C GLY A 99 -1.29 2.94 -8.37
N GLY A 100 -2.37 3.46 -8.91
CA GLY A 100 -2.90 3.04 -10.21
C GLY A 100 -3.37 1.58 -10.25
N GLN A 101 -3.34 0.99 -11.44
CA GLN A 101 -3.99 -0.31 -11.72
C GLN A 101 -3.39 -1.50 -10.96
N THR A 102 -2.11 -1.48 -10.61
CA THR A 102 -1.47 -2.55 -9.83
C THR A 102 -2.11 -2.65 -8.44
N ALA A 103 -2.25 -1.51 -7.76
CA ALA A 103 -2.89 -1.43 -6.45
C ALA A 103 -4.39 -1.68 -6.52
N LEU A 104 -5.09 -1.11 -7.51
CA LEU A 104 -6.54 -1.26 -7.67
C LEU A 104 -6.97 -2.73 -7.82
N LYS A 105 -6.20 -3.56 -8.53
CA LYS A 105 -6.52 -5.00 -8.67
C LYS A 105 -6.51 -5.79 -7.36
N LEU A 106 -5.84 -5.28 -6.32
CA LEU A 106 -5.80 -5.92 -5.00
C LEU A 106 -7.01 -5.55 -4.13
N SER A 107 -7.78 -4.53 -4.52
CA SER A 107 -8.97 -4.06 -3.79
C SER A 107 -9.99 -5.17 -3.53
N LYS A 108 -10.26 -6.02 -4.53
CA LYS A 108 -11.18 -7.16 -4.39
C LYS A 108 -10.76 -8.10 -3.27
N LYS A 109 -9.50 -8.52 -3.25
CA LYS A 109 -8.99 -9.44 -2.22
C LYS A 109 -8.99 -8.81 -0.83
N LEU A 110 -8.66 -7.51 -0.74
CA LEU A 110 -8.76 -6.76 0.52
C LEU A 110 -10.21 -6.75 1.05
N HIS A 111 -11.17 -6.47 0.17
CA HIS A 111 -12.59 -6.47 0.52
C HIS A 111 -13.08 -7.85 0.97
N GLU A 112 -12.76 -8.92 0.22
CA GLU A 112 -13.13 -10.31 0.57
C GLU A 112 -12.54 -10.76 1.92
N LYS A 113 -11.40 -10.19 2.33
CA LYS A 113 -10.78 -10.43 3.64
C LYS A 113 -11.25 -9.49 4.74
N GLY A 114 -12.18 -8.58 4.46
CA GLY A 114 -12.69 -7.62 5.43
C GLY A 114 -11.67 -6.53 5.81
N ILE A 115 -10.62 -6.33 5.01
CA ILE A 115 -9.66 -5.25 5.23
C ILE A 115 -10.28 -3.94 4.73
N LYS A 116 -10.26 -2.91 5.60
CA LYS A 116 -10.84 -1.61 5.28
C LYS A 116 -10.03 -0.93 4.18
N ILE A 117 -10.68 -0.69 3.04
CA ILE A 117 -10.18 0.24 2.02
C ILE A 117 -10.59 1.65 2.43
N ILE A 118 -9.61 2.55 2.54
CA ILE A 118 -9.86 3.94 2.89
C ILE A 118 -10.21 4.71 1.62
N GLY A 119 -11.25 5.53 1.67
CA GLY A 119 -11.76 6.30 0.51
C GLY A 119 -12.91 5.57 -0.18
N THR A 120 -12.91 5.59 -1.52
CA THR A 120 -13.95 4.93 -2.33
C THR A 120 -14.03 3.43 -2.00
N SER A 121 -15.24 2.92 -1.75
CA SER A 121 -15.46 1.50 -1.46
C SER A 121 -15.12 0.62 -2.68
N TYR A 122 -14.80 -0.65 -2.42
CA TYR A 122 -14.59 -1.65 -3.48
C TYR A 122 -15.79 -1.71 -4.43
N ASP A 123 -17.01 -1.80 -3.91
CA ASP A 123 -18.22 -1.90 -4.73
C ASP A 123 -18.36 -0.73 -5.71
N ASN A 124 -18.05 0.50 -5.26
CA ASN A 124 -18.12 1.69 -6.12
C ASN A 124 -17.01 1.69 -7.19
N MET A 125 -15.82 1.19 -6.86
CA MET A 125 -14.74 1.04 -7.84
C MET A 125 -15.08 -0.04 -8.87
N ASP A 126 -15.61 -1.18 -8.43
CA ASP A 126 -16.01 -2.31 -9.27
C ASP A 126 -17.10 -1.92 -10.26
N ILE A 127 -18.13 -1.18 -9.81
CA ILE A 127 -19.17 -0.62 -10.70
C ILE A 127 -18.56 0.30 -11.75
N ALA A 128 -17.58 1.13 -11.38
CA ALA A 128 -16.96 2.09 -12.28
C ALA A 128 -15.93 1.46 -13.25
N GLU A 129 -15.47 0.24 -13.02
CA GLU A 129 -14.59 -0.49 -13.95
C GLU A 129 -15.36 -1.48 -14.85
N ASP A 130 -16.52 -1.96 -14.40
CA ASP A 130 -17.35 -2.90 -15.15
C ASP A 130 -18.19 -2.22 -16.24
N ARG A 131 -17.76 -2.39 -17.49
CA ARG A 131 -18.43 -1.88 -18.70
C ARG A 131 -19.86 -2.40 -18.90
N GLY A 132 -20.29 -3.45 -18.20
CA GLY A 132 -21.65 -3.98 -18.24
C GLY A 132 -22.61 -3.41 -17.17
N ARG A 133 -22.10 -2.61 -16.23
CA ARG A 133 -22.87 -2.02 -15.11
C ARG A 133 -23.01 -0.49 -15.20
N PHE A 134 -22.46 0.14 -16.24
CA PHE A 134 -22.68 1.54 -16.59
C PHE A 134 -24.03 1.79 -17.25
#